data_AF-A0A6B8RHX9-F1
#
_entry.id   AF-A0A6B8RHX9-F1
#
_cell.length_a   1.000
_cell.length_b   1.000
_cell.length_c   1.000
_cell.angle_alpha   90.00
_cell.angle_beta   90.00
_cell.angle_gamma   90.00
#
_symmetry.space_group_name_H-M   'P 1'
#
loop_
_entity.id
_entity.type
_entity.pdbx_description
1 polymer ?
#
loop_
_entity_poly.entity_id
_entity_poly.type
_entity_poly.pdbx_seq_one_letter_code
_entity_poly.pdbx_strand_id
1 'polypeptide(L)'
;MKNIKIFLYLALGIFLFWVLSYVIIFFVICDWDSRGTFGDTFGAINSLFAGLAFAGIIYTILLQKDELTLQRKDLNLQTKVLQLQVDEIARSANQLEMQRKLMNYQTVQTSINNLISVHRNSIDDIDILFENNTLNGKKAFLPVHEAIAKKTLDISDIDAHMNNCFNTFFYILQFINGSDIDDNQKKVLAQILSIHTSDSELFLIYKANENEKQQILLFERYGFYERYTKILIKNYN
;
A
#
# COMPACT_ATOMS: atom_id res chain seq x y z
N MET A 1 22.81 -5.56 41.86
CA MET A 1 22.87 -5.87 43.32
C MET A 1 24.07 -6.73 43.73
N LYS A 2 24.52 -7.74 42.96
CA LYS A 2 25.66 -8.61 43.33
C LYS A 2 26.99 -7.85 43.49
N ASN A 3 27.28 -6.90 42.60
CA ASN A 3 28.54 -6.12 42.62
C ASN A 3 28.62 -5.15 43.81
N ILE A 4 27.48 -4.61 44.25
CA ILE A 4 27.40 -3.74 45.44
C ILE A 4 27.74 -4.52 46.72
N LYS A 5 27.26 -5.77 46.84
CA LYS A 5 27.59 -6.63 48.00
C LYS A 5 29.08 -6.96 48.05
N ILE A 6 29.70 -7.26 46.91
CA ILE A 6 31.14 -7.54 46.82
C ILE A 6 31.96 -6.31 47.25
N PHE A 7 31.59 -5.13 46.74
CA PHE A 7 32.25 -3.88 47.14
C PHE A 7 32.12 -3.64 48.65
N LEU A 8 30.93 -3.85 49.23
CA LEU A 8 30.71 -3.68 50.68
C LEU A 8 31.55 -4.66 51.52
N TYR A 9 31.66 -5.93 51.11
CA TYR A 9 32.52 -6.89 51.83
C TYR A 9 34.00 -6.52 51.75
N LEU A 10 34.47 -6.04 50.59
CA LEU A 10 35.84 -5.55 50.43
C LEU A 10 36.11 -4.32 51.31
N ALA A 11 35.20 -3.34 51.29
CA ALA A 11 35.32 -2.13 52.11
C ALA A 11 35.34 -2.46 53.61
N LEU A 12 34.46 -3.35 54.07
CA LEU A 12 34.43 -3.82 55.45
C LEU A 12 35.73 -4.54 55.84
N GLY A 13 36.26 -5.39 54.96
CA GLY A 13 37.52 -6.10 55.18
C GLY A 13 38.71 -5.14 55.33
N ILE A 14 38.80 -4.12 54.47
CA ILE A 14 39.85 -3.09 54.54
C ILE A 14 39.73 -2.28 55.83
N PHE A 15 38.50 -1.92 56.23
CA PHE A 15 38.25 -1.20 57.47
C PHE A 15 38.66 -2.01 58.71
N LEU A 16 38.28 -3.28 58.79
CA LEU A 16 38.66 -4.17 59.88
C LEU A 16 40.19 -4.35 59.96
N PHE A 17 40.85 -4.50 58.81
CA PHE A 17 42.31 -4.58 58.74
C PHE A 17 42.99 -3.30 59.26
N TRP A 18 42.44 -2.14 58.94
CA TRP A 18 42.94 -0.84 59.42
C TRP A 18 42.74 -0.64 60.93
N VAL A 19 41.60 -1.07 61.48
CA VAL A 19 41.36 -1.05 62.94
C VAL A 19 42.29 -2.02 63.66
N LEU A 20 42.50 -3.22 63.10
CA LEU A 20 43.38 -4.22 63.69
C LEU A 20 44.84 -3.75 63.72
N SER A 21 45.33 -3.11 62.67
CA SER A 21 46.70 -2.56 62.63
C SER A 21 46.89 -1.48 63.70
N TYR A 22 45.91 -0.59 63.90
CA TYR A 22 45.94 0.41 64.97
C TYR A 22 46.02 -0.24 66.37
N VAL A 23 45.18 -1.26 66.63
CA VAL A 23 45.17 -1.98 67.92
C VAL A 23 46.51 -2.67 68.18
N ILE A 24 47.09 -3.34 67.19
CA ILE A 24 48.39 -4.02 67.32
C ILE A 24 49.50 -3.02 67.64
N ILE A 25 49.57 -1.89 66.93
CA ILE A 25 50.59 -0.86 67.16
C ILE A 25 50.48 -0.27 68.58
N PHE A 26 49.25 -0.07 69.06
CA PHE A 26 48.99 0.46 70.41
C PHE A 26 49.50 -0.47 71.52
N PHE A 27 49.38 -1.79 71.36
CA PHE A 27 49.84 -2.77 72.35
C PHE A 27 51.34 -3.10 72.25
N VAL A 28 51.95 -2.99 71.06
CA VAL A 28 53.35 -3.42 70.83
C VAL A 28 54.37 -2.30 71.09
N ILE A 29 54.05 -1.05 70.75
CA ILE A 29 54.98 0.08 70.94
C ILE A 29 54.52 0.86 72.16
N CYS A 30 55.28 0.87 73.26
CA CYS A 30 54.85 1.51 74.52
C CYS A 30 55.19 3.02 74.60
N ASP A 31 56.18 3.45 73.82
CA ASP A 31 56.71 4.82 73.85
C ASP A 31 56.06 5.72 72.78
N TRP A 32 55.70 6.96 73.16
CA TRP A 32 54.92 7.87 72.30
C TRP A 32 55.74 8.47 71.15
N ASP A 33 57.01 8.79 71.37
CA ASP A 33 57.89 9.36 70.32
C ASP A 33 58.22 8.30 69.24
N SER A 34 58.40 7.06 69.66
CA SER A 34 58.61 5.91 68.76
C SER A 34 57.38 5.61 67.89
N ARG A 35 56.15 5.85 68.39
CA ARG A 35 54.90 5.70 67.63
C ARG A 35 54.76 6.75 66.54
N GLY A 36 55.12 8.01 66.81
CA GLY A 36 55.07 9.11 65.84
C GLY A 36 56.00 8.86 64.65
N THR A 37 57.26 8.50 64.92
CA THR A 37 58.26 8.19 63.89
C THR A 37 57.85 6.99 63.02
N PHE A 38 57.22 5.97 63.62
CA PHE A 38 56.66 4.85 62.86
C PHE A 38 55.48 5.29 61.99
N GLY A 39 54.60 6.17 62.51
CA GLY A 39 53.52 6.80 61.75
C GLY A 39 53.98 7.57 60.52
N ASP A 40 55.11 8.28 60.61
CA ASP A 40 55.66 9.06 59.48
C ASP A 40 56.03 8.18 58.27
N THR A 41 56.42 6.92 58.49
CA THR A 41 56.68 5.97 57.39
C THR A 41 55.41 5.60 56.60
N PHE A 42 54.25 5.60 57.26
CA PHE A 42 52.96 5.43 56.59
C PHE A 42 52.56 6.66 55.77
N GLY A 43 53.08 7.86 56.09
CA GLY A 43 52.85 9.06 55.30
C GLY A 43 53.37 8.94 53.86
N ALA A 44 54.58 8.39 53.69
CA ALA A 44 55.16 8.12 52.37
C ALA A 44 54.37 7.06 51.60
N ILE A 45 53.95 5.99 52.29
CA ILE A 45 53.14 4.90 51.70
C ILE A 45 51.74 5.41 51.30
N ASN A 46 51.09 6.23 52.14
CA ASN A 46 49.79 6.84 51.86
C ASN A 46 49.86 7.77 50.65
N SER A 47 50.95 8.55 50.52
CA SER A 47 51.17 9.43 49.37
C SER A 47 51.33 8.63 48.07
N LEU A 48 52.01 7.48 48.11
CA LEU A 48 52.13 6.56 46.97
C LEU A 48 50.76 5.97 46.59
N PHE A 49 49.98 5.50 47.57
CA PHE A 49 48.64 4.98 47.31
C PHE A 49 47.69 6.05 46.77
N ALA A 50 47.77 7.29 47.26
CA ALA A 50 47.01 8.41 46.72
C ALA A 50 47.38 8.71 45.26
N GLY A 51 48.67 8.68 44.92
CA GLY A 51 49.15 8.84 43.54
C GLY A 51 48.68 7.72 42.61
N LEU A 52 48.74 6.46 43.07
CA LEU A 52 48.25 5.29 42.31
C LEU A 52 46.72 5.31 42.15
N ALA A 53 45.97 5.68 43.18
CA ALA A 53 44.52 5.85 43.09
C ALA A 53 44.15 6.94 42.08
N PHE A 54 44.85 8.08 42.10
CA PHE A 54 44.65 9.14 41.14
C PHE A 54 44.98 8.70 39.70
N ALA A 55 46.08 7.96 39.50
CA ALA A 55 46.43 7.37 38.22
C ALA A 55 45.36 6.37 37.73
N GLY A 56 44.82 5.55 38.62
CA GLY A 56 43.72 4.63 38.32
C GLY A 56 42.42 5.33 37.91
N ILE A 57 42.09 6.45 38.57
CA ILE A 57 40.95 7.30 38.17
C ILE A 57 41.18 7.89 36.78
N ILE A 58 42.36 8.46 36.51
CA ILE A 58 42.70 9.01 35.18
C ILE A 58 42.57 7.93 34.11
N TYR A 59 43.13 6.75 34.36
CA TYR A 59 43.05 5.62 33.43
C TYR A 59 41.59 5.22 33.15
N THR A 60 40.75 5.19 34.19
CA THR A 60 39.31 4.90 34.05
C THR A 60 38.59 5.98 33.24
N ILE A 61 38.90 7.26 33.45
CA ILE A 61 38.32 8.37 32.67
C ILE A 61 38.71 8.25 31.19
N LEU A 62 39.95 7.88 30.89
CA LEU A 62 40.40 7.65 29.51
C LEU A 62 39.60 6.51 28.87
N LEU A 63 39.43 5.40 29.58
CA LEU A 63 38.64 4.27 29.09
C LEU A 63 37.16 4.65 28.86
N GLN A 64 36.55 5.38 29.80
CA GLN A 64 35.16 5.86 29.67
C GLN A 64 35.01 6.81 28.48
N LYS A 65 36.00 7.66 28.20
CA LYS A 65 35.98 8.55 27.04
C LYS A 65 35.99 7.78 25.73
N ASP A 66 36.78 6.71 25.64
CA ASP A 66 36.84 5.85 24.46
C ASP A 66 35.52 5.10 24.25
N GLU A 67 34.93 4.56 25.32
CA GLU A 67 33.62 3.91 25.30
C GLU A 67 32.51 4.88 24.82
N LEU A 68 32.47 6.11 25.34
CA LEU A 68 31.52 7.13 24.90
C LEU A 68 31.71 7.50 23.42
N THR A 69 32.96 7.49 22.94
CA THR A 69 33.26 7.78 21.54
C THR A 69 32.74 6.67 20.62
N LEU A 70 32.94 5.41 21.01
CA LEU A 70 32.38 4.25 20.30
C LEU A 70 30.84 4.28 20.32
N GLN A 71 30.23 4.54 21.48
CA GLN A 71 28.78 4.63 21.61
C GLN A 71 28.18 5.73 20.72
N ARG A 72 28.83 6.90 20.64
CA ARG A 72 28.41 7.98 19.72
C ARG A 72 28.50 7.55 18.26
N LYS A 73 29.55 6.81 17.89
CA LYS A 73 29.71 6.27 16.53
C LYS A 73 28.58 5.29 16.20
N ASP A 74 28.24 4.39 17.11
CA ASP A 74 27.15 3.43 16.92
C ASP A 74 25.79 4.11 16.80
N LEU A 75 25.52 5.12 17.63
CA LEU A 75 24.30 5.93 17.52
C LEU A 75 24.21 6.62 16.15
N ASN A 76 25.29 7.22 15.67
CA ASN A 76 25.32 7.87 14.36
C ASN A 76 25.06 6.87 13.22
N LEU A 77 25.62 5.66 13.31
CA LEU A 77 25.35 4.59 12.34
C LEU A 77 23.88 4.15 12.39
N GLN A 78 23.30 3.97 13.58
CA GLN A 78 21.88 3.63 13.74
C GLN A 78 20.97 4.71 13.15
N THR A 79 21.25 5.98 13.43
CA THR A 79 20.49 7.10 12.83
C THR A 79 20.55 7.07 11.31
N LYS A 80 21.72 6.80 10.73
CA LYS A 80 21.88 6.69 9.28
C LYS A 80 21.09 5.52 8.69
N VAL A 81 21.09 4.36 9.35
CA VAL A 81 20.29 3.19 8.92
C VAL A 81 18.80 3.51 9.00
N LEU A 82 18.33 4.17 10.06
CA LEU A 82 16.93 4.58 10.19
C LEU A 82 16.50 5.54 9.09
N GLN A 83 17.34 6.51 8.72
CA GLN A 83 17.07 7.42 7.61
C GLN A 83 16.87 6.66 6.29
N LEU A 84 17.76 5.71 5.99
CA LEU A 84 17.64 4.87 4.80
C LEU A 84 16.36 4.01 4.82
N GLN A 85 15.96 3.49 5.99
CA GLN A 85 14.72 2.75 6.14
C GLN A 85 13.48 3.61 5.89
N VAL A 86 13.46 4.86 6.35
CA VAL A 86 12.35 5.79 6.09
C VAL A 86 12.19 6.04 4.59
N ASP A 87 13.30 6.24 3.88
CA ASP A 87 13.28 6.43 2.42
C ASP A 87 12.76 5.17 1.70
N GLU A 88 13.16 3.98 2.15
CA GLU A 88 12.70 2.71 1.59
C GLU A 88 11.22 2.44 1.87
N ILE A 89 10.73 2.78 3.06
CA ILE A 89 9.30 2.71 3.40
C ILE A 89 8.49 3.65 2.52
N ALA A 90 8.97 4.88 2.28
CA ALA A 90 8.30 5.83 1.39
C ALA A 90 8.22 5.31 -0.06
N ARG A 91 9.30 4.69 -0.55
CA ARG A 91 9.31 4.04 -1.87
C ARG A 91 8.34 2.85 -1.93
N SER A 92 8.35 2.01 -0.89
CA SER A 92 7.44 0.86 -0.77
C SER A 92 5.97 1.29 -0.75
N ALA A 93 5.64 2.37 -0.02
CA ALA A 93 4.29 2.93 -0.01
C ALA A 93 3.84 3.39 -1.41
N ASN A 94 4.70 4.06 -2.17
CA ASN A 94 4.41 4.45 -3.55
C ASN A 94 4.21 3.23 -4.48
N GLN A 95 5.01 2.18 -4.31
CA GLN A 95 4.87 0.94 -5.07
C GLN A 95 3.54 0.24 -4.77
N LEU A 96 3.15 0.17 -3.50
CA LEU A 96 1.86 -0.39 -3.07
C LEU A 96 0.68 0.42 -3.63
N GLU A 97 0.77 1.75 -3.67
CA GLU A 97 -0.28 2.57 -4.26
C GLU A 97 -0.42 2.29 -5.77
N MET A 98 0.69 2.19 -6.50
CA MET A 98 0.69 1.85 -7.92
C MET A 98 0.11 0.45 -8.16
N GLN A 99 0.49 -0.53 -7.33
CA GLN A 99 -0.04 -1.88 -7.39
C GLN A 99 -1.56 -1.91 -7.14
N ARG A 100 -2.05 -1.14 -6.15
CA ARG A 100 -3.49 -1.02 -5.87
C ARG A 100 -4.25 -0.47 -7.06
N LYS A 101 -3.74 0.58 -7.72
CA LYS A 101 -4.34 1.17 -8.92
C LYS A 101 -4.38 0.17 -10.08
N LEU A 102 -3.27 -0.53 -10.32
CA LEU A 102 -3.20 -1.56 -11.37
C LEU A 102 -4.16 -2.72 -11.10
N MET A 103 -4.21 -3.22 -9.86
CA MET A 103 -5.10 -4.30 -9.47
C MET A 103 -6.57 -3.88 -9.64
N ASN A 104 -6.93 -2.67 -9.22
CA ASN A 104 -8.28 -2.14 -9.41
C ASN A 104 -8.67 -2.11 -10.90
N TYR A 105 -7.79 -1.60 -11.76
CA TYR A 105 -8.00 -1.61 -13.21
C TYR A 105 -8.18 -3.03 -13.75
N GLN A 106 -7.36 -3.98 -13.33
CA GLN A 106 -7.49 -5.40 -13.73
C GLN A 106 -8.80 -6.02 -13.27
N THR A 107 -9.24 -5.73 -12.04
CA THR A 107 -10.53 -6.19 -11.52
C THR A 107 -11.68 -5.61 -12.36
N VAL A 108 -11.68 -4.30 -12.62
CA VAL A 108 -12.69 -3.63 -13.45
C VAL A 108 -12.71 -4.21 -14.87
N GLN A 109 -11.54 -4.41 -15.49
CA GLN A 109 -11.42 -5.01 -16.81
C GLN A 109 -11.98 -6.45 -16.83
N THR A 110 -11.65 -7.26 -15.82
CA THR A 110 -12.16 -8.63 -15.72
C THR A 110 -13.68 -8.65 -15.52
N SER A 111 -14.21 -7.76 -14.68
CA SER A 111 -15.65 -7.60 -14.50
C SER A 111 -16.34 -7.21 -15.81
N ILE A 112 -15.75 -6.29 -16.59
CA ILE A 112 -16.31 -5.90 -17.89
C ILE A 112 -16.25 -7.05 -18.89
N ASN A 113 -15.17 -7.81 -18.95
CA ASN A 113 -15.11 -8.99 -19.82
C ASN A 113 -16.19 -10.02 -19.44
N ASN A 114 -16.42 -10.23 -18.15
CA ASN A 114 -17.51 -11.10 -17.68
C ASN A 114 -18.88 -10.54 -18.06
N LEU A 115 -19.11 -9.24 -17.90
CA LEU A 115 -20.38 -8.60 -18.27
C LEU A 115 -20.60 -8.61 -19.79
N ILE A 116 -19.56 -8.43 -20.61
CA ILE A 116 -19.63 -8.59 -22.07
C ILE A 116 -20.01 -10.03 -22.42
N SER A 117 -19.50 -11.02 -21.68
CA SER A 117 -19.91 -12.41 -21.86
C SER A 117 -21.39 -12.63 -21.52
N VAL A 118 -21.88 -12.04 -20.42
CA VAL A 118 -23.31 -12.09 -20.04
C VAL A 118 -24.18 -11.42 -21.10
N HIS A 119 -23.72 -10.28 -21.62
CA HIS A 119 -24.41 -9.56 -22.70
C HIS A 119 -24.44 -10.41 -23.99
N ARG A 120 -23.35 -11.09 -24.33
CA ARG A 120 -23.33 -12.03 -25.47
C ARG A 120 -24.30 -13.18 -25.29
N ASN A 121 -24.36 -13.78 -24.10
CA ASN A 121 -25.32 -14.86 -23.83
C ASN A 121 -26.76 -14.33 -23.96
N SER A 122 -27.02 -13.11 -23.48
CA SER A 122 -28.33 -12.46 -23.62
C SER A 122 -28.69 -12.22 -25.10
N ILE A 123 -27.70 -12.02 -25.96
CA ILE A 123 -27.88 -11.94 -27.41
C ILE A 123 -28.20 -13.32 -27.99
N ASP A 124 -27.44 -14.35 -27.61
CA ASP A 124 -27.58 -15.72 -28.16
C ASP A 124 -28.94 -16.36 -27.80
N ASP A 125 -29.58 -15.91 -26.73
CA ASP A 125 -30.94 -16.30 -26.32
C ASP A 125 -32.06 -15.66 -27.18
N ILE A 126 -31.73 -14.76 -28.12
CA ILE A 126 -32.71 -14.10 -29.00
C ILE A 126 -33.01 -15.01 -30.19
N ASP A 127 -34.29 -15.37 -30.35
CA ASP A 127 -34.81 -16.09 -31.51
C ASP A 127 -35.94 -15.29 -32.19
N ILE A 128 -35.79 -15.03 -33.49
CA ILE A 128 -36.79 -14.30 -34.28
C ILE A 128 -37.19 -15.10 -35.51
N LEU A 129 -38.49 -15.24 -35.75
CA LEU A 129 -39.02 -15.84 -36.97
C LEU A 129 -39.01 -14.81 -38.11
N PHE A 130 -38.26 -15.11 -39.17
CA PHE A 130 -38.16 -14.27 -40.36
C PHE A 130 -38.20 -15.13 -41.63
N GLU A 131 -39.14 -14.84 -42.54
CA GLU A 131 -39.30 -15.54 -43.83
C GLU A 131 -39.26 -17.08 -43.72
N ASN A 132 -40.01 -17.63 -42.75
CA ASN A 132 -40.09 -19.06 -42.42
C ASN A 132 -38.82 -19.72 -41.83
N ASN A 133 -37.80 -18.93 -41.48
CA ASN A 133 -36.61 -19.40 -40.77
C ASN A 133 -36.51 -18.75 -39.38
N THR A 134 -35.99 -19.48 -38.40
CA THR A 134 -35.60 -18.90 -37.10
C THR A 134 -34.19 -18.34 -37.22
N LEU A 135 -34.05 -17.04 -37.01
CA LEU A 135 -32.78 -16.36 -36.89
C LEU A 135 -32.43 -16.24 -35.40
N ASN A 136 -31.31 -16.84 -35.03
CA ASN A 136 -30.80 -16.82 -33.67
C ASN A 136 -29.69 -15.78 -33.51
N GLY A 137 -29.60 -15.19 -32.31
CA GLY A 137 -28.46 -14.44 -31.86
C GLY A 137 -28.25 -13.13 -32.63
N LYS A 138 -26.98 -12.80 -32.91
CA LYS A 138 -26.62 -11.58 -33.65
C LYS A 138 -27.29 -11.45 -35.03
N LYS A 139 -27.67 -12.56 -35.67
CA LYS A 139 -28.33 -12.54 -36.98
C LYS A 139 -29.75 -11.97 -36.92
N ALA A 140 -30.40 -12.06 -35.76
CA ALA A 140 -31.75 -11.57 -35.52
C ALA A 140 -31.85 -10.04 -35.54
N PHE A 141 -30.75 -9.32 -35.26
CA PHE A 141 -30.74 -7.86 -35.17
C PHE A 141 -30.92 -7.15 -36.51
N LEU A 142 -30.39 -7.72 -37.61
CA LEU A 142 -30.44 -7.06 -38.92
C LEU A 142 -31.88 -6.93 -39.47
N PRO A 143 -32.71 -7.99 -39.51
CA PRO A 143 -34.10 -7.87 -39.94
C PRO A 143 -34.94 -6.92 -39.09
N VAL A 144 -34.75 -6.93 -37.77
CA VAL A 144 -35.43 -6.02 -36.85
C VAL A 144 -35.03 -4.58 -37.13
N HIS A 145 -33.73 -4.33 -37.27
CA HIS A 145 -33.20 -3.02 -37.65
C HIS A 145 -33.83 -2.53 -38.97
N GLU A 146 -33.89 -3.37 -40.00
CA GLU A 146 -34.53 -3.00 -41.27
C GLU A 146 -36.03 -2.72 -41.12
N ALA A 147 -36.75 -3.53 -40.34
CA ALA A 147 -38.18 -3.35 -40.11
C ALA A 147 -38.48 -2.02 -39.40
N ILE A 148 -37.67 -1.66 -38.42
CA ILE A 148 -37.79 -0.38 -37.71
C ILE A 148 -37.39 0.78 -38.61
N ALA A 149 -36.32 0.64 -39.40
CA ALA A 149 -35.89 1.68 -40.34
C ALA A 149 -36.95 1.97 -41.42
N LYS A 150 -37.66 0.93 -41.89
CA LYS A 150 -38.78 1.02 -42.84
C LYS A 150 -40.12 1.42 -42.18
N LYS A 151 -40.14 1.64 -40.86
CA LYS A 151 -41.34 1.95 -40.06
C LYS A 151 -42.43 0.88 -40.15
N THR A 152 -42.06 -0.38 -40.40
CA THR A 152 -42.99 -1.52 -40.42
C THR A 152 -43.13 -2.18 -39.05
N LEU A 153 -42.23 -1.86 -38.11
CA LEU A 153 -42.23 -2.32 -36.72
C LEU A 153 -41.92 -1.13 -35.81
N ASP A 154 -42.64 -1.00 -34.69
CA ASP A 154 -42.32 -0.01 -33.66
C ASP A 154 -41.29 -0.58 -32.68
N ILE A 155 -40.40 0.28 -32.18
CA ILE A 155 -39.39 -0.09 -31.18
C ILE A 155 -40.04 -0.57 -29.86
N SER A 156 -41.28 -0.12 -29.57
CA SER A 156 -42.04 -0.57 -28.40
C SER A 156 -42.43 -2.04 -28.46
N ASP A 157 -42.51 -2.61 -29.67
CA ASP A 157 -42.97 -3.99 -29.91
C ASP A 157 -41.82 -4.99 -29.90
N ILE A 158 -40.62 -4.55 -29.51
CA ILE A 158 -39.44 -5.39 -29.37
C ILE A 158 -39.64 -6.44 -28.27
N ASP A 159 -39.22 -7.66 -28.58
CA ASP A 159 -39.24 -8.80 -27.68
C ASP A 159 -38.44 -8.56 -26.37
N ALA A 160 -38.89 -9.20 -25.29
CA ALA A 160 -38.30 -9.08 -23.96
C ALA A 160 -36.81 -9.48 -23.90
N HIS A 161 -36.38 -10.49 -24.67
CA HIS A 161 -34.98 -10.91 -24.72
C HIS A 161 -34.09 -9.82 -25.31
N MET A 162 -34.59 -9.12 -26.32
CA MET A 162 -33.85 -8.03 -26.98
C MET A 162 -33.84 -6.76 -26.12
N ASN A 163 -34.90 -6.48 -25.37
CA ASN A 163 -34.89 -5.46 -24.31
C ASN A 163 -33.87 -5.79 -23.19
N ASN A 164 -33.77 -7.05 -22.78
CA ASN A 164 -32.77 -7.49 -21.80
C ASN A 164 -31.33 -7.30 -22.33
N CYS A 165 -31.10 -7.57 -23.62
CA CYS A 165 -29.84 -7.25 -24.30
C CYS A 165 -29.50 -5.75 -24.22
N PHE A 166 -30.46 -4.86 -24.45
CA PHE A 166 -30.21 -3.42 -24.36
C PHE A 166 -29.88 -2.99 -22.92
N ASN A 167 -30.60 -3.52 -21.94
CA ASN A 167 -30.34 -3.24 -20.54
C ASN A 167 -28.95 -3.69 -20.11
N THR A 168 -28.53 -4.90 -20.49
CA THR A 168 -27.18 -5.43 -20.19
C THR A 168 -26.07 -4.57 -20.79
N PHE A 169 -26.28 -4.03 -22.00
CA PHE A 169 -25.34 -3.08 -22.61
C PHE A 169 -25.19 -1.80 -21.76
N PHE A 170 -26.30 -1.19 -21.32
CA PHE A 170 -26.23 0.01 -20.50
C PHE A 170 -25.69 -0.24 -19.10
N TYR A 171 -25.96 -1.40 -18.50
CA TYR A 171 -25.33 -1.78 -17.24
C TYR A 171 -23.80 -1.82 -17.36
N ILE A 172 -23.25 -2.28 -18.49
CA ILE A 172 -21.80 -2.24 -18.73
C ILE A 172 -21.30 -0.80 -18.81
N LEU A 173 -21.99 0.08 -19.57
CA LEU A 173 -21.60 1.49 -19.66
C LEU A 173 -21.69 2.23 -18.33
N GLN A 174 -22.73 1.97 -17.54
CA GLN A 174 -22.89 2.54 -16.21
C GLN A 174 -21.79 2.04 -15.26
N PHE A 175 -21.45 0.75 -15.32
CA PHE A 175 -20.36 0.18 -14.54
C PHE A 175 -19.02 0.83 -14.91
N ILE A 176 -18.71 0.99 -16.20
CA ILE A 176 -17.53 1.73 -16.67
C ILE A 176 -17.55 3.16 -16.13
N ASN A 177 -18.68 3.86 -16.23
CA ASN A 177 -18.80 5.25 -15.79
C ASN A 177 -18.58 5.43 -14.29
N GLY A 178 -19.16 4.53 -13.47
CA GLY A 178 -19.09 4.56 -12.01
C GLY A 178 -17.80 4.00 -11.41
N SER A 179 -16.95 3.34 -12.20
CA SER A 179 -15.71 2.73 -11.71
C SER A 179 -14.65 3.78 -11.28
N ASP A 180 -13.88 3.46 -10.25
CA ASP A 180 -12.80 4.31 -9.71
C ASP A 180 -11.47 4.09 -10.47
N ILE A 181 -11.50 4.38 -11.77
CA ILE A 181 -10.35 4.30 -12.68
C ILE A 181 -10.24 5.60 -13.48
N ASP A 182 -9.09 5.82 -14.13
CA ASP A 182 -8.88 7.06 -14.88
C ASP A 182 -9.76 7.14 -16.14
N ASP A 183 -10.03 8.37 -16.60
CA ASP A 183 -10.92 8.60 -17.75
C ASP A 183 -10.40 7.96 -19.05
N ASN A 184 -9.08 7.79 -19.21
CA ASN A 184 -8.53 7.14 -20.40
C ASN A 184 -8.80 5.63 -20.34
N GLN A 185 -8.61 4.99 -19.19
CA GLN A 185 -8.97 3.60 -18.94
C GLN A 185 -10.47 3.37 -19.18
N LYS A 186 -11.35 4.27 -18.69
CA LYS A 186 -12.79 4.20 -18.98
C LYS A 186 -13.09 4.23 -20.48
N LYS A 187 -12.46 5.15 -21.21
CA LYS A 187 -12.62 5.27 -22.68
C LYS A 187 -12.14 4.01 -23.40
N VAL A 188 -10.99 3.45 -23.02
CA VAL A 188 -10.47 2.20 -23.60
C VAL A 188 -11.45 1.04 -23.38
N LEU A 189 -11.97 0.90 -22.16
CA LEU A 189 -12.94 -0.15 -21.84
C LEU A 189 -14.28 0.02 -22.59
N ALA A 190 -14.74 1.26 -22.74
CA ALA A 190 -15.93 1.57 -23.54
C ALA A 190 -15.70 1.30 -25.03
N GLN A 191 -14.49 1.54 -25.55
CA GLN A 191 -14.12 1.17 -26.92
C GLN A 191 -14.12 -0.34 -27.12
N ILE A 192 -13.67 -1.13 -26.14
CA ILE A 192 -13.76 -2.60 -26.18
C ILE A 192 -15.23 -3.03 -26.30
N LEU A 193 -16.13 -2.46 -25.49
CA LEU A 193 -17.56 -2.72 -25.61
C LEU A 193 -18.08 -2.37 -27.02
N SER A 194 -17.73 -1.19 -27.53
CA SER A 194 -18.09 -0.77 -28.89
C SER A 194 -17.65 -1.78 -29.96
N ILE A 195 -16.41 -2.29 -29.88
CA ILE A 195 -15.90 -3.31 -30.83
C ILE A 195 -16.76 -4.59 -30.78
N HIS A 196 -17.29 -4.97 -29.62
CA HIS A 196 -18.13 -6.16 -29.47
C HIS A 196 -19.60 -5.97 -29.90
N THR A 197 -20.04 -4.72 -30.06
CA THR A 197 -21.39 -4.34 -30.48
C THR A 197 -21.47 -4.12 -31.99
N SER A 198 -22.43 -4.77 -32.65
CA SER A 198 -22.63 -4.61 -34.11
C SER A 198 -23.35 -3.29 -34.44
N ASP A 199 -23.27 -2.83 -35.70
CA ASP A 199 -23.95 -1.59 -36.10
C ASP A 199 -25.48 -1.68 -35.99
N SER A 200 -26.08 -2.82 -36.38
CA SER A 200 -27.52 -3.06 -36.23
C SER A 200 -27.96 -3.09 -34.77
N GLU A 201 -27.15 -3.70 -33.90
CA GLU A 201 -27.36 -3.73 -32.46
C GLU A 201 -27.28 -2.32 -31.86
N LEU A 202 -26.25 -1.54 -32.19
CA LEU A 202 -26.11 -0.16 -31.72
C LEU A 202 -27.28 0.73 -32.17
N PHE A 203 -27.74 0.58 -33.41
CA PHE A 203 -28.91 1.30 -33.90
C PHE A 203 -30.14 1.02 -33.04
N LEU A 204 -30.40 -0.26 -32.76
CA LEU A 204 -31.57 -0.69 -31.99
C LEU A 204 -31.49 -0.23 -30.54
N ILE A 205 -30.32 -0.37 -29.90
CA ILE A 205 -30.08 0.11 -28.53
C ILE A 205 -30.36 1.61 -28.44
N TYR A 206 -29.85 2.40 -29.38
CA TYR A 206 -30.06 3.84 -29.38
C TYR A 206 -31.54 4.19 -29.58
N LYS A 207 -32.20 3.55 -30.56
CA LYS A 207 -33.61 3.82 -30.84
C LYS A 207 -34.54 3.46 -29.68
N ALA A 208 -34.26 2.36 -28.98
CA ALA A 208 -34.99 1.96 -27.78
C ALA A 208 -34.91 2.98 -26.64
N ASN A 209 -33.88 3.82 -26.63
CA ASN A 209 -33.56 4.69 -25.51
C ASN A 209 -33.43 6.17 -25.88
N GLU A 210 -34.01 6.60 -27.02
CA GLU A 210 -33.92 8.00 -27.47
C GLU A 210 -34.56 9.01 -26.51
N ASN A 211 -35.42 8.53 -25.60
CA ASN A 211 -36.09 9.35 -24.60
C ASN A 211 -35.35 9.38 -23.26
N GLU A 212 -34.34 8.53 -23.06
CA GLU A 212 -33.59 8.43 -21.82
C GLU A 212 -32.33 9.31 -21.81
N LYS A 213 -32.47 10.53 -21.30
CA LYS A 213 -31.38 11.53 -21.25
C LYS A 213 -30.08 11.00 -20.64
N GLN A 214 -30.16 10.21 -19.57
CA GLN A 214 -28.97 9.68 -18.90
C GLN A 214 -28.17 8.71 -19.79
N GLN A 215 -28.88 7.90 -20.57
CA GLN A 215 -28.27 6.93 -21.47
C GLN A 215 -27.63 7.60 -22.68
N ILE A 216 -28.27 8.65 -23.21
CA ILE A 216 -27.71 9.48 -24.29
C ILE A 216 -26.42 10.15 -23.86
N LEU A 217 -26.36 10.70 -22.63
CA LEU A 217 -25.14 11.31 -22.10
C LEU A 217 -23.97 10.31 -22.02
N LEU A 218 -24.24 9.04 -21.66
CA LEU A 218 -23.22 7.99 -21.67
C LEU A 218 -22.73 7.70 -23.10
N PHE A 219 -23.62 7.69 -24.07
CA PHE A 219 -23.25 7.51 -25.47
C PHE A 219 -22.39 8.63 -26.03
N GLU A 220 -22.70 9.88 -25.69
CA GLU A 220 -21.89 11.04 -26.05
C GLU A 220 -20.50 10.97 -25.39
N ARG A 221 -20.45 10.68 -24.08
CA ARG A 221 -19.19 10.61 -23.32
C ARG A 221 -18.19 9.61 -23.92
N TYR A 222 -18.67 8.48 -24.43
CA TYR A 222 -17.83 7.39 -24.92
C TYR A 222 -17.80 7.25 -26.45
N GLY A 223 -18.36 8.21 -27.21
CA GLY A 223 -18.27 8.23 -28.67
C GLY A 223 -19.19 7.24 -29.41
N PHE A 224 -20.15 6.60 -28.72
CA PHE A 224 -21.15 5.75 -29.36
C PHE A 224 -22.13 6.56 -30.20
N TYR A 225 -22.43 7.79 -29.79
CA TYR A 225 -23.31 8.68 -30.55
C TYR A 225 -22.75 9.02 -31.94
N GLU A 226 -21.44 9.27 -32.03
CA GLU A 226 -20.76 9.51 -33.32
C GLU A 226 -20.80 8.29 -34.24
N ARG A 227 -20.70 7.08 -33.68
CA ARG A 227 -20.86 5.85 -34.46
C ARG A 227 -22.32 5.66 -34.92
N TYR A 228 -23.28 5.91 -34.04
CA TYR A 228 -24.70 5.85 -34.37
C TYR A 228 -25.08 6.80 -35.50
N THR A 229 -24.64 8.06 -35.46
CA THR A 229 -24.92 9.04 -36.52
C THR A 229 -24.36 8.62 -37.89
N LYS A 230 -23.17 7.99 -37.92
CA LYS A 230 -22.61 7.42 -39.15
C LYS A 230 -23.46 6.28 -39.72
N ILE A 231 -24.05 5.45 -38.85
CA ILE A 231 -24.94 4.35 -39.26
C ILE A 231 -26.21 4.92 -39.91
N LEU A 232 -26.81 5.97 -39.32
CA LEU A 232 -27.96 6.65 -39.90
C LEU A 232 -27.67 7.18 -41.31
N ILE A 233 -26.55 7.87 -41.51
CA ILE A 233 -26.18 8.43 -42.82
C ILE A 233 -26.02 7.33 -43.87
N LYS A 234 -25.56 6.13 -43.49
CA LYS A 234 -25.38 5.00 -44.40
C LYS A 234 -26.70 4.34 -44.82
N ASN A 235 -27.72 4.36 -43.96
CA ASN A 235 -29.01 3.69 -44.23
C ASN A 235 -30.00 4.58 -45.00
N TYR A 236 -29.79 5.90 -45.01
CA TYR A 236 -30.65 6.88 -45.67
C TYR A 236 -30.05 7.49 -46.95
N ASN A 237 -28.95 6.91 -47.46
CA ASN A 237 -28.40 7.14 -48.80
C ASN A 237 -28.42 5.84 -49.60
#